data_AF-V5H3D6-F1
#
_entry.id   AF-V5H3D6-F1
#
_cell.length_a   1.000
_cell.length_b   1.000
_cell.length_c   1.000
_cell.angle_alpha   90.00
_cell.angle_beta   90.00
_cell.angle_gamma   90.00
#
_symmetry.space_group_name_H-M   'P 1'
#
loop_
_entity.id
_entity.type
_entity.pdbx_description
1 polymer ?
#
loop_
_entity_poly.entity_id
_entity_poly.type
_entity_poly.pdbx_seq_one_letter_code
_entity_poly.pdbx_strand_id
1 'polypeptide(L)'
;LQLAKDAIKNLRIDLTEEQTALEMFDVISKSLPLPPEPHFNLVSSSMLSSMSNLMLLMTLGSVSGDLTPEVFSDLATLLSSCEQVESADIPSRLKELSRVIRKFRTDFAQLTSEEARSYLEQNDEEPGQLYREFIHCHGHRCIKEFDMLSVPWQLDPEPLIITLQHAVATPEPASVESTEPILSTPLNLWRRMALRLLVPWTKQAVAGRERAK
;
A
#
# COMPACT_ATOMS: atom_id res chain seq x y z
N LEU A 1 -1.45 4.13 16.79
CA LEU A 1 -2.39 5.10 16.16
C LEU A 1 -3.04 6.05 17.16
N GLN A 2 -3.67 5.57 18.25
CA GLN A 2 -4.35 6.44 19.23
C GLN A 2 -3.43 7.50 19.87
N LEU A 3 -2.23 7.11 20.31
CA LEU A 3 -1.24 8.05 20.87
C LEU A 3 -0.83 9.15 19.89
N ALA A 4 -0.66 8.81 18.61
CA ALA A 4 -0.35 9.79 17.56
C ALA A 4 -1.54 10.72 17.30
N LYS A 5 -2.77 10.19 17.28
CA LYS A 5 -4.00 10.98 17.18
C LYS A 5 -4.15 11.95 18.36
N ASP A 6 -3.86 11.49 19.57
CA ASP A 6 -3.94 12.31 20.79
C ASP A 6 -2.83 13.37 20.85
N ALA A 7 -1.64 13.06 20.36
CA ALA A 7 -0.55 14.02 20.22
C ALA A 7 -0.88 15.13 19.21
N ILE A 8 -1.45 14.77 18.05
CA ILE A 8 -1.89 15.73 17.03
C ILE A 8 -3.06 16.58 17.52
N LYS A 9 -4.03 15.98 18.21
CA LYS A 9 -5.23 16.69 18.73
C LYS A 9 -4.88 17.83 19.69
N ASN A 10 -3.78 17.70 20.42
CA ASN A 10 -3.33 18.70 21.39
C ASN A 10 -2.21 19.60 20.84
N LEU A 11 -1.78 19.38 19.58
CA LEU A 11 -0.76 20.20 18.95
C LEU A 11 -1.34 21.59 18.65
N ARG A 12 -0.77 22.62 19.27
CA ARG A 12 -1.02 24.02 18.92
C ARG A 12 0.23 24.60 18.30
N ILE A 13 0.08 25.20 17.12
CA ILE A 13 1.13 25.95 16.44
C ILE A 13 0.71 27.41 16.51
N ASP A 14 1.45 28.21 17.26
CA ASP A 14 1.16 29.63 17.44
C ASP A 14 1.67 30.41 16.21
N LEU A 15 0.80 30.53 15.20
CA LEU A 15 1.03 31.37 14.02
C LEU A 15 0.39 32.74 14.23
N THR A 16 1.05 33.81 13.79
CA THR A 16 0.50 35.18 13.80
C THR A 16 0.39 35.73 12.39
N GLU A 17 -0.57 36.62 12.14
CA GLU A 17 -0.81 37.19 10.82
C GLU A 17 0.34 38.09 10.34
N GLU A 18 1.23 38.54 11.24
CA GLU A 18 2.39 39.36 10.88
C GLU A 18 3.58 38.55 10.33
N GLN A 19 3.54 37.21 10.42
CA GLN A 19 4.64 36.35 9.98
C GLN A 19 4.69 36.21 8.46
N THR A 20 5.89 36.28 7.90
CA THR A 20 6.16 35.88 6.52
C THR A 20 5.98 34.37 6.35
N ALA A 21 5.76 33.91 5.10
CA ALA A 21 5.63 32.47 4.80
C ALA A 21 6.84 31.65 5.28
N LEU A 22 8.04 32.22 5.26
CA LEU A 22 9.26 31.56 5.75
C LEU A 22 9.26 31.44 7.28
N GLU A 23 8.81 32.46 8.00
CA GLU A 23 8.71 32.44 9.47
C GLU A 23 7.63 31.46 9.91
N MET A 24 6.48 31.43 9.22
CA MET A 24 5.45 30.41 9.46
C MET A 24 5.98 29.00 9.23
N PHE A 25 6.74 28.78 8.14
CA PHE A 25 7.37 27.48 7.86
C PHE A 25 8.35 27.05 8.95
N ASP A 26 9.19 27.97 9.44
CA ASP A 26 10.15 27.70 10.51
C ASP A 26 9.46 27.39 11.84
N VAL A 27 8.39 28.13 12.18
CA VAL A 27 7.57 27.86 13.37
C VAL A 27 6.91 26.49 13.26
N ILE A 28 6.30 26.14 12.13
CA ILE A 28 5.68 24.83 11.89
C ILE A 28 6.74 23.73 12.03
N SER A 29 7.91 23.89 11.39
CA SER A 29 8.98 22.89 11.40
C SER A 29 9.55 22.64 12.79
N LYS A 30 9.63 23.67 13.63
CA LYS A 30 10.09 23.56 15.03
C LYS A 30 8.99 23.09 15.99
N SER A 31 7.73 23.38 15.67
CA SER A 31 6.56 23.04 16.49
C SER A 31 6.02 21.65 16.23
N LEU A 32 6.43 21.00 15.13
CA LEU A 32 6.28 19.56 14.94
C LEU A 32 7.49 18.87 15.58
N PRO A 33 7.47 18.51 16.88
CA PRO A 33 8.28 17.40 17.31
C PRO A 33 7.71 16.22 16.54
N LEU A 34 8.33 15.85 15.41
CA LEU A 34 8.14 14.52 14.87
C LEU A 34 8.43 13.61 16.07
N PRO A 35 7.42 12.95 16.65
CA PRO A 35 7.69 12.18 17.83
C PRO A 35 8.75 11.14 17.39
N PRO A 36 9.80 10.90 18.18
CA PRO A 36 10.76 9.86 17.81
C PRO A 36 10.06 8.52 17.60
N GLU A 37 8.86 8.33 18.17
CA GLU A 37 8.09 7.10 18.14
C GLU A 37 7.63 6.68 16.72
N PRO A 38 6.95 7.48 15.87
CA PRO A 38 6.66 7.10 14.48
C PRO A 38 7.91 6.71 13.68
N HIS A 39 8.98 7.50 13.72
CA HIS A 39 10.22 7.19 13.02
C HIS A 39 10.86 5.91 13.55
N PHE A 40 10.95 5.76 14.87
CA PHE A 40 11.45 4.56 15.52
C PHE A 40 10.60 3.33 15.18
N ASN A 41 9.28 3.47 15.12
CA ASN A 41 8.35 2.40 14.76
C ASN A 41 8.51 2.00 13.28
N LEU A 42 8.66 2.97 12.37
CA LEU A 42 8.92 2.72 10.94
C LEU A 42 10.25 1.99 10.76
N VAL A 43 11.32 2.45 11.42
CA VAL A 43 12.64 1.81 11.37
C VAL A 43 12.58 0.41 11.98
N SER A 44 11.97 0.24 13.15
CA SER A 44 11.89 -1.04 13.85
C SER A 44 11.04 -2.07 13.08
N SER A 45 9.90 -1.67 12.55
CA SER A 45 9.03 -2.53 11.73
C SER A 45 9.69 -2.88 10.39
N SER A 46 10.40 -1.94 9.76
CA SER A 46 11.19 -2.19 8.55
C SER A 46 12.34 -3.16 8.80
N MET A 47 13.03 -3.03 9.94
CA MET A 47 14.10 -3.94 10.34
C MET A 47 13.54 -5.34 10.63
N LEU A 48 12.43 -5.44 11.36
CA LEU A 48 11.76 -6.70 11.65
C LEU A 48 11.26 -7.40 10.37
N SER A 49 10.67 -6.65 9.45
CA SER A 49 10.25 -7.16 8.14
C SER A 49 11.45 -7.66 7.31
N SER A 50 12.55 -6.91 7.29
CA SER A 50 13.77 -7.32 6.59
C SER A 50 14.40 -8.59 7.19
N MET A 51 14.50 -8.66 8.52
CA MET A 51 15.07 -9.82 9.22
C MET A 51 14.22 -11.08 9.04
N SER A 52 12.89 -10.96 9.11
CA SER A 52 11.97 -12.10 8.92
C SER A 52 11.98 -12.61 7.47
N ASN A 53 12.08 -11.72 6.47
CA ASN A 53 12.32 -12.09 5.07
C ASN A 53 13.66 -12.81 4.89
N LEU A 54 14.74 -12.33 5.55
CA LEU A 54 16.05 -12.99 5.52
C LEU A 54 15.97 -14.38 6.15
N MET A 55 15.27 -14.56 7.27
CA MET A 55 15.10 -15.88 7.89
C MET A 55 14.36 -16.87 6.97
N LEU A 56 13.34 -16.42 6.23
CA LEU A 56 12.67 -17.24 5.21
C LEU A 56 13.63 -17.61 4.08
N LEU A 57 14.36 -16.64 3.54
CA LEU A 57 15.37 -16.86 2.49
C LEU A 57 16.42 -17.87 2.93
N MET A 58 16.96 -17.74 4.16
CA MET A 58 17.95 -18.68 4.67
C MET A 58 17.35 -20.08 4.89
N THR A 59 16.07 -20.18 5.27
CA THR A 59 15.38 -21.47 5.44
C THR A 59 15.16 -22.19 4.11
N LEU A 60 14.87 -21.44 3.04
CA LEU A 60 14.69 -21.95 1.68
C LEU A 60 16.03 -22.22 0.98
N GLY A 61 16.93 -21.23 0.94
CA GLY A 61 18.21 -21.27 0.24
C GLY A 61 19.22 -22.25 0.82
N SER A 62 19.14 -22.57 2.12
CA SER A 62 19.98 -23.63 2.70
C SER A 62 19.60 -25.05 2.23
N VAL A 63 18.58 -25.22 1.39
CA VAL A 63 18.34 -26.47 0.64
C VAL A 63 19.20 -26.51 -0.62
N SER A 64 19.23 -25.42 -1.37
CA SER A 64 19.93 -25.31 -2.65
C SER A 64 21.43 -24.99 -2.49
N GLY A 65 21.85 -24.58 -1.28
CA GLY A 65 23.20 -24.10 -1.00
C GLY A 65 23.49 -22.69 -1.52
N ASP A 66 22.50 -22.06 -2.16
CA ASP A 66 22.59 -20.73 -2.78
C ASP A 66 21.19 -20.08 -2.87
N LEU A 67 21.15 -18.78 -3.12
CA LEU A 67 19.95 -17.98 -3.36
C LEU A 67 19.60 -17.99 -4.86
N THR A 68 19.00 -19.08 -5.33
CA THR A 68 18.64 -19.23 -6.74
C THR A 68 17.31 -18.52 -7.09
N PRO A 69 17.02 -18.24 -8.37
CA PRO A 69 15.74 -17.67 -8.79
C PRO A 69 14.52 -18.46 -8.30
N GLU A 70 14.64 -19.79 -8.17
CA GLU A 70 13.59 -20.67 -7.66
C GLU A 70 13.31 -20.42 -6.17
N VAL A 71 14.36 -20.16 -5.38
CA VAL A 71 14.24 -19.79 -3.96
C VAL A 71 13.50 -18.46 -3.80
N PHE A 72 13.79 -17.48 -4.66
CA PHE A 72 13.08 -16.21 -4.68
C PHE A 72 11.62 -16.37 -5.15
N SER A 73 11.36 -17.24 -6.12
CA SER A 73 10.01 -17.59 -6.58
C SER A 73 9.19 -18.25 -5.46
N ASP A 74 9.78 -19.19 -4.73
CA ASP A 74 9.15 -19.84 -3.59
C ASP A 74 8.87 -18.86 -2.44
N LEU A 75 9.80 -17.94 -2.17
CA LEU A 75 9.57 -16.85 -1.21
C LEU A 75 8.39 -15.96 -1.63
N ALA A 76 8.37 -15.50 -2.88
CA ALA A 76 7.30 -14.67 -3.42
C ALA A 76 5.95 -15.40 -3.33
N THR A 77 5.95 -16.69 -3.65
CA THR A 77 4.78 -17.55 -3.56
C THR A 77 4.27 -17.67 -2.12
N LEU A 78 5.15 -17.90 -1.13
CA LEU A 78 4.79 -17.97 0.29
C LEU A 78 4.23 -16.65 0.85
N LEU A 79 4.73 -15.52 0.34
CA LEU A 79 4.34 -14.18 0.80
C LEU A 79 3.20 -13.55 -0.01
N SER A 80 2.81 -14.15 -1.14
CA SER A 80 1.81 -13.62 -2.09
C SER A 80 0.46 -13.28 -1.46
N SER A 81 0.02 -14.04 -0.45
CA SER A 81 -1.25 -13.86 0.27
C SER A 81 -1.09 -13.13 1.61
N CYS A 82 -0.41 -11.99 1.62
CA CYS A 82 -0.40 -11.10 2.80
C CYS A 82 -1.69 -10.28 2.88
N GLU A 83 -2.73 -10.83 3.52
CA GLU A 83 -4.06 -10.20 3.62
C GLU A 83 -4.10 -8.86 4.38
N GLN A 84 -3.06 -8.51 5.15
CA GLN A 84 -3.05 -7.35 6.06
C GLN A 84 -2.14 -6.19 5.61
N VAL A 85 -1.77 -6.16 4.33
CA VAL A 85 -0.91 -5.11 3.77
C VAL A 85 -1.82 -4.04 3.15
N GLU A 86 -1.87 -2.83 3.71
CA GLU A 86 -2.66 -1.71 3.14
C GLU A 86 -2.31 -1.45 1.67
N SER A 87 -1.03 -1.57 1.31
CA SER A 87 -0.56 -1.44 -0.08
C SER A 87 -1.03 -2.59 -0.98
N ALA A 88 -1.49 -3.72 -0.44
CA ALA A 88 -2.10 -4.83 -1.20
C ALA A 88 -3.62 -4.67 -1.34
N ASP A 89 -4.25 -3.86 -0.48
CA ASP A 89 -5.66 -3.50 -0.58
C ASP A 89 -5.90 -2.57 -1.79
N ILE A 90 -5.01 -1.60 -2.01
CA ILE A 90 -5.13 -0.62 -3.11
C ILE A 90 -5.30 -1.30 -4.49
N PRO A 91 -4.43 -2.24 -4.93
CA PRO A 91 -4.62 -2.95 -6.20
C PRO A 91 -5.95 -3.70 -6.29
N SER A 92 -6.39 -4.32 -5.19
CA SER A 92 -7.64 -5.08 -5.16
C SER A 92 -8.87 -4.18 -5.30
N ARG A 93 -8.89 -3.04 -4.59
CA ARG A 93 -9.94 -2.01 -4.68
C ARG A 93 -9.95 -1.33 -6.04
N LEU A 94 -8.78 -1.03 -6.62
CA LEU A 94 -8.70 -0.49 -7.98
C LEU A 94 -9.23 -1.49 -9.02
N LYS A 95 -8.93 -2.78 -8.84
CA LYS A 95 -9.46 -3.85 -9.69
C LYS A 95 -10.98 -3.92 -9.58
N GLU A 96 -11.52 -3.97 -8.36
CA GLU A 96 -12.96 -3.94 -8.13
C GLU A 96 -13.63 -2.71 -8.75
N LEU A 97 -13.08 -1.52 -8.50
CA LEU A 97 -13.60 -0.26 -9.03
C LEU A 97 -13.58 -0.27 -10.56
N SER A 98 -12.50 -0.72 -11.20
CA SER A 98 -12.42 -0.82 -12.67
C SER A 98 -13.42 -1.82 -13.26
N ARG A 99 -13.67 -2.95 -12.57
CA ARG A 99 -14.69 -3.93 -12.96
C ARG A 99 -16.10 -3.32 -12.89
N VAL A 100 -16.39 -2.61 -11.81
CA VAL A 100 -17.68 -1.92 -11.62
C VAL A 100 -17.85 -0.82 -12.66
N ILE A 101 -16.85 0.06 -12.86
CA ILE A 101 -16.90 1.10 -13.89
C ILE A 101 -17.21 0.51 -15.26
N ARG A 102 -16.54 -0.57 -15.66
CA ARG A 102 -16.76 -1.22 -16.97
C ARG A 102 -18.21 -1.67 -17.17
N LYS A 103 -18.89 -2.11 -16.10
CA LYS A 103 -20.29 -2.55 -16.15
C LYS A 103 -21.25 -1.37 -16.37
N PHE A 104 -20.97 -0.22 -15.78
CA PHE A 104 -21.84 0.97 -15.84
C PHE A 104 -21.51 1.89 -17.02
N ARG A 105 -20.24 1.96 -17.43
CA ARG A 105 -19.75 2.88 -18.45
C ARG A 105 -18.62 2.26 -19.27
N THR A 106 -18.98 1.60 -20.36
CA THR A 106 -18.02 0.87 -21.24
C THR A 106 -17.05 1.78 -21.98
N ASP A 107 -17.43 3.03 -22.22
CA ASP A 107 -16.64 4.07 -22.88
C ASP A 107 -15.71 4.83 -21.93
N PHE A 108 -15.70 4.51 -20.62
CA PHE A 108 -14.95 5.26 -19.61
C PHE A 108 -13.46 5.47 -19.94
N ALA A 109 -12.83 4.49 -20.57
CA ALA A 109 -11.43 4.57 -20.99
C ALA A 109 -11.15 5.58 -22.12
N GLN A 110 -12.20 6.07 -22.80
CA GLN A 110 -12.10 7.05 -23.90
C GLN A 110 -12.41 8.49 -23.46
N LEU A 111 -12.85 8.68 -22.23
CA LEU A 111 -13.14 10.00 -21.67
C LEU A 111 -11.84 10.78 -21.44
N THR A 112 -11.92 12.10 -21.40
CA THR A 112 -10.80 12.89 -20.85
C THR A 112 -10.67 12.64 -19.34
N SER A 113 -9.49 12.94 -18.78
CA SER A 113 -9.26 12.84 -17.34
C SER A 113 -10.30 13.63 -16.54
N GLU A 114 -10.68 14.85 -16.98
CA GLU A 114 -11.68 15.66 -16.30
C GLU A 114 -13.09 15.08 -16.40
N GLU A 115 -13.47 14.54 -17.56
CA GLU A 115 -14.78 13.92 -17.77
C GLU A 115 -14.94 12.64 -16.93
N ALA A 116 -13.90 11.80 -16.91
CA ALA A 116 -13.83 10.59 -16.09
C ALA A 116 -13.89 10.91 -14.60
N ARG A 117 -13.13 11.92 -14.16
CA ARG A 117 -13.18 12.43 -12.79
C ARG A 117 -14.58 12.93 -12.43
N SER A 118 -15.14 13.82 -13.24
CA SER A 118 -16.46 14.42 -12.99
C SER A 118 -17.54 13.34 -12.90
N TYR A 119 -17.47 12.33 -13.75
CA TYR A 119 -18.34 11.17 -13.67
C TYR A 119 -18.23 10.45 -12.33
N LEU A 120 -17.02 10.11 -11.87
CA LEU A 120 -16.87 9.38 -10.60
C LEU A 120 -17.25 10.22 -9.37
N GLU A 121 -16.98 11.53 -9.39
CA GLU A 121 -17.32 12.42 -8.28
C GLU A 121 -18.84 12.64 -8.16
N GLN A 122 -19.54 12.79 -9.29
CA GLN A 122 -20.96 13.15 -9.34
C GLN A 122 -21.90 11.95 -9.46
N ASN A 123 -21.39 10.75 -9.78
CA ASN A 123 -22.24 9.57 -9.90
C ASN A 123 -22.69 9.07 -8.52
N ASP A 124 -24.02 8.98 -8.33
CA ASP A 124 -24.63 8.45 -7.11
C ASP A 124 -24.74 6.92 -7.10
N GLU A 125 -24.48 6.26 -8.23
CA GLU A 125 -24.44 4.80 -8.36
C GLU A 125 -23.13 4.20 -7.81
N GLU A 126 -23.05 2.86 -7.87
CA GLU A 126 -21.95 2.04 -7.35
C GLU A 126 -20.54 2.54 -7.73
N PRO A 127 -20.23 2.92 -8.99
CA PRO A 127 -18.88 3.39 -9.34
C PRO A 127 -18.45 4.66 -8.59
N GLY A 128 -19.36 5.62 -8.42
CA GLY A 128 -19.06 6.86 -7.73
C GLY A 128 -18.98 6.69 -6.22
N GLN A 129 -19.81 5.83 -5.64
CA GLN A 129 -19.72 5.47 -4.22
C GLN A 129 -18.37 4.83 -3.88
N LEU A 130 -17.96 3.82 -4.65
CA LEU A 130 -16.68 3.13 -4.46
C LEU A 130 -15.49 4.08 -4.65
N TYR A 131 -15.55 4.98 -5.63
CA TYR A 131 -14.51 5.99 -5.83
C TYR A 131 -14.40 6.95 -4.63
N ARG A 132 -15.52 7.48 -4.13
CA ARG A 132 -15.50 8.37 -2.96
C ARG A 132 -15.00 7.66 -1.70
N GLU A 133 -15.38 6.40 -1.50
CA GLU A 133 -14.83 5.58 -0.41
C GLU A 133 -13.31 5.37 -0.57
N PHE A 134 -12.85 5.09 -1.80
CA PHE A 134 -11.43 4.94 -2.08
C PHE A 134 -10.65 6.22 -1.77
N ILE A 135 -11.13 7.39 -2.21
CA ILE A 135 -10.49 8.68 -1.90
C ILE A 135 -10.54 8.98 -0.40
N HIS A 136 -11.63 8.66 0.29
CA HIS A 136 -11.71 8.83 1.74
C HIS A 136 -10.66 7.99 2.48
N CYS A 137 -10.46 6.74 2.06
CA CYS A 137 -9.53 5.82 2.72
C CYS A 137 -8.08 6.00 2.28
N HIS A 138 -7.82 6.30 1.00
CA HIS A 138 -6.50 6.26 0.38
C HIS A 138 -6.12 7.54 -0.38
N GLY A 139 -6.96 8.57 -0.38
CA GLY A 139 -6.69 9.82 -1.10
C GLY A 139 -5.47 10.60 -0.58
N HIS A 140 -5.03 10.31 0.65
CA HIS A 140 -3.80 10.86 1.23
C HIS A 140 -2.52 10.29 0.60
N ARG A 141 -2.61 9.22 -0.21
CA ARG A 141 -1.48 8.59 -0.89
C ARG A 141 -1.24 9.20 -2.27
N CYS A 142 -0.06 8.94 -2.81
CA CYS A 142 0.36 9.36 -4.14
C CYS A 142 1.31 8.34 -4.78
N ILE A 143 1.59 8.50 -6.07
CA ILE A 143 2.70 7.79 -6.70
C ILE A 143 4.00 8.39 -6.14
N LYS A 144 4.93 7.54 -5.69
CA LYS A 144 6.17 7.93 -4.97
C LYS A 144 5.88 8.58 -3.61
N GLU A 145 5.22 7.85 -2.73
CA GLU A 145 4.81 8.29 -1.36
C GLU A 145 5.94 8.88 -0.48
N PHE A 146 7.22 8.63 -0.80
CA PHE A 146 8.36 9.18 -0.06
C PHE A 146 8.99 10.43 -0.70
N ASP A 147 8.50 10.86 -1.86
CA ASP A 147 8.89 12.13 -2.47
C ASP A 147 7.97 13.24 -1.93
N MET A 148 8.54 14.16 -1.16
CA MET A 148 7.83 15.27 -0.51
C MET A 148 7.16 16.23 -1.49
N LEU A 149 7.54 16.19 -2.77
CA LEU A 149 6.93 16.99 -3.84
C LEU A 149 5.75 16.28 -4.52
N SER A 150 5.50 15.01 -4.21
CA SER A 150 4.42 14.24 -4.82
C SER A 150 3.07 14.66 -4.27
N VAL A 151 2.11 14.92 -5.17
CA VAL A 151 0.77 15.39 -4.82
C VAL A 151 -0.15 14.20 -4.49
N PRO A 152 -0.81 14.19 -3.32
CA PRO A 152 -1.82 13.19 -2.96
C PRO A 152 -3.00 13.13 -3.94
N TRP A 153 -3.57 11.94 -4.13
CA TRP A 153 -4.72 11.71 -5.02
C TRP A 153 -5.96 12.50 -4.64
N GLN A 154 -6.12 12.86 -3.37
CA GLN A 154 -7.22 13.72 -2.93
C GLN A 154 -7.08 15.16 -3.43
N LEU A 155 -5.84 15.63 -3.64
CA LEU A 155 -5.56 16.97 -4.15
C LEU A 155 -5.50 16.97 -5.68
N ASP A 156 -4.80 15.99 -6.26
CA ASP A 156 -4.72 15.77 -7.69
C ASP A 156 -5.00 14.29 -8.03
N PRO A 157 -6.26 13.96 -8.41
CA PRO A 157 -6.64 12.60 -8.73
C PRO A 157 -6.23 12.18 -10.15
N GLU A 158 -5.66 13.05 -10.98
CA GLU A 158 -5.40 12.75 -12.40
C GLU A 158 -4.58 11.45 -12.60
N PRO A 159 -3.47 11.20 -11.87
CA PRO A 159 -2.72 9.95 -12.01
C PRO A 159 -3.53 8.69 -11.65
N LEU A 160 -4.45 8.82 -10.69
CA LEU A 160 -5.36 7.74 -10.29
C LEU A 160 -6.41 7.49 -11.37
N ILE A 161 -6.97 8.55 -11.96
CA ILE A 161 -7.96 8.45 -13.04
C ILE A 161 -7.37 7.76 -14.26
N ILE A 162 -6.17 8.17 -14.69
CA ILE A 162 -5.45 7.54 -15.81
C ILE A 162 -5.23 6.04 -15.54
N THR A 163 -4.84 5.69 -14.31
CA THR A 163 -4.67 4.29 -13.90
C THR A 163 -5.97 3.50 -14.02
N LEU A 164 -7.10 4.07 -13.59
CA LEU A 164 -8.42 3.45 -13.70
C LEU A 164 -8.84 3.29 -15.17
N GLN A 165 -8.60 4.28 -16.02
CA GLN A 165 -8.90 4.20 -17.46
C GLN A 165 -8.12 3.06 -18.13
N HIS A 166 -6.83 2.90 -17.82
CA HIS A 166 -6.04 1.77 -18.29
C HIS A 166 -6.55 0.42 -17.77
N ALA A 167 -6.95 0.35 -16.49
CA ALA A 167 -7.51 -0.87 -15.90
C ALA A 167 -8.87 -1.24 -16.53
N VAL A 168 -9.71 -0.25 -16.87
CA VAL A 168 -10.98 -0.44 -17.57
C VAL A 168 -10.76 -0.82 -19.05
N ALA A 169 -9.72 -0.32 -19.71
CA ALA A 169 -9.40 -0.70 -21.08
C ALA A 169 -8.91 -2.16 -21.19
N THR A 170 -8.17 -2.63 -20.18
CA THR A 170 -7.52 -3.95 -20.21
C THR A 170 -8.49 -5.04 -19.75
N PRO A 171 -8.78 -6.10 -20.54
CA PRO A 171 -9.62 -7.20 -20.08
C PRO A 171 -9.02 -7.87 -18.84
N GLU A 172 -9.85 -8.28 -17.87
CA GLU A 172 -9.33 -9.06 -16.74
C GLU A 172 -8.67 -10.35 -17.24
N PRO A 173 -7.42 -10.66 -16.83
CA PRO A 173 -6.91 -12.01 -17.01
C PRO A 173 -7.82 -12.98 -16.24
N ALA A 174 -8.10 -14.14 -16.84
CA ALA A 174 -8.87 -15.20 -16.19
C ALA A 174 -8.33 -15.43 -14.78
N SER A 175 -9.23 -15.45 -13.79
CA SER A 175 -8.88 -15.71 -12.39
C SER A 175 -8.04 -16.97 -12.32
N VAL A 176 -6.76 -16.83 -11.99
CA VAL A 176 -5.92 -17.98 -11.66
C VAL A 176 -6.48 -18.49 -10.33
N GLU A 177 -7.20 -19.61 -10.37
CA GLU A 177 -7.62 -20.32 -9.17
C GLU A 177 -6.41 -20.47 -8.27
N SER A 178 -6.58 -20.06 -7.01
CA SER A 178 -5.60 -20.19 -5.93
C SER A 178 -5.27 -21.66 -5.74
N THR A 179 -4.37 -22.17 -6.57
CA THR A 179 -3.74 -23.47 -6.39
C THR A 179 -2.85 -23.34 -5.17
N GLU A 180 -2.91 -24.33 -4.27
CA GLU A 180 -1.99 -24.36 -3.14
C GLU A 180 -0.56 -24.12 -3.63
N PRO A 181 0.21 -23.24 -2.97
CA PRO A 181 1.53 -22.86 -3.47
C PRO A 181 2.44 -24.09 -3.54
N ILE A 182 2.67 -24.59 -4.75
CA ILE A 182 3.60 -25.69 -5.00
C ILE A 182 5.00 -25.10 -4.97
N LEU A 183 5.71 -25.35 -3.87
CA LEU A 183 7.10 -24.93 -3.74
C LEU A 183 7.98 -25.82 -4.61
N SER A 184 8.88 -25.18 -5.35
CA SER A 184 9.85 -25.88 -6.20
C SER A 184 10.98 -26.49 -5.36
N THR A 185 11.27 -25.92 -4.20
CA THR A 185 12.33 -26.35 -3.30
C THR A 185 11.92 -27.62 -2.53
N PRO A 186 12.71 -28.72 -2.59
CA PRO A 186 12.42 -29.94 -1.84
C PRO A 186 12.66 -29.72 -0.34
N LEU A 187 11.58 -29.66 0.45
CA LEU A 187 11.64 -29.37 1.89
C LEU A 187 11.57 -30.63 2.76
N ASN A 188 12.55 -30.79 3.66
CA ASN A 188 12.51 -31.77 4.76
C ASN A 188 11.51 -31.36 5.86
N LEU A 189 11.06 -32.32 6.66
CA LEU A 189 9.97 -32.17 7.65
C LEU A 189 10.16 -30.99 8.62
N TRP A 190 11.36 -30.82 9.18
CA TRP A 190 11.68 -29.72 10.10
C TRP A 190 11.60 -28.35 9.44
N ARG A 191 11.98 -28.25 8.16
CA ARG A 191 11.90 -27.00 7.39
C ARG A 191 10.46 -26.65 7.07
N ARG A 192 9.63 -27.65 6.75
CA ARG A 192 8.17 -27.45 6.60
C ARG A 192 7.55 -26.94 7.89
N MET A 193 7.96 -27.48 9.05
CA MET A 193 7.52 -26.97 10.35
C MET A 193 8.02 -25.55 10.63
N ALA A 194 9.28 -25.25 10.34
CA ALA A 194 9.83 -23.90 10.48
C ALA A 194 9.09 -22.88 9.61
N LEU A 195 8.82 -23.21 8.33
CA LEU A 195 8.06 -22.35 7.42
C LEU A 195 6.61 -22.14 7.88
N ARG A 196 5.96 -23.15 8.46
CA ARG A 196 4.61 -23.00 9.04
C ARG A 196 4.55 -21.96 10.15
N LEU A 197 5.66 -21.73 10.87
CA LEU A 197 5.75 -20.70 11.92
C LEU A 197 6.28 -19.37 11.38
N LEU A 198 7.31 -19.41 10.54
CA LEU A 198 7.97 -18.22 10.01
C LEU A 198 7.11 -17.47 9.00
N VAL A 199 6.40 -18.16 8.10
CA VAL A 199 5.57 -17.52 7.07
C VAL A 199 4.52 -16.58 7.68
N PRO A 200 3.61 -17.03 8.59
CA PRO A 200 2.61 -16.12 9.16
C PRO A 200 3.24 -14.97 9.95
N TRP A 201 4.37 -15.21 10.62
CA TRP A 201 5.09 -14.16 11.33
C TRP A 201 5.70 -13.12 10.38
N THR A 202 6.35 -13.55 9.29
CA THR A 202 6.88 -12.64 8.26
C THR A 202 5.77 -11.85 7.60
N LYS A 203 4.63 -12.48 7.28
CA LYS A 203 3.45 -11.77 6.75
C LYS A 203 2.97 -10.68 7.71
N GLN A 204 2.94 -10.96 9.02
CA GLN A 204 2.58 -9.98 10.03
C GLN A 204 3.62 -8.86 10.17
N ALA A 205 4.92 -9.16 10.06
CA ALA A 205 5.98 -8.16 10.08
C ALA A 205 5.92 -7.23 8.85
N VAL A 206 5.65 -7.78 7.66
CA VAL A 206 5.40 -6.98 6.44
C VAL A 206 4.17 -6.09 6.61
N ALA A 207 3.05 -6.65 7.10
CA ALA A 207 1.85 -5.86 7.39
C ALA A 207 2.11 -4.74 8.42
N GLY A 208 2.90 -5.01 9.46
CA GLY A 208 3.29 -4.03 10.47
C GLY A 208 4.11 -2.88 9.89
N ARG A 209 5.04 -3.17 8.98
CA ARG A 209 5.81 -2.14 8.25
C ARG A 209 4.91 -1.25 7.42
N GLU A 210 3.93 -1.83 6.71
CA GLU A 210 3.04 -1.08 5.83
C GLU A 210 2.13 -0.13 6.62
N ARG A 211 1.69 -0.50 7.84
CA ARG A 211 0.94 0.39 8.75
C ARG A 211 1.79 1.47 9.43
N ALA A 212 3.10 1.31 9.41
CA ALA A 212 4.03 2.28 10.02
C ALA A 212 4.48 3.37 9.03
N LYS A 213 4.20 3.18 7.74
CA LYS A 213 4.27 4.23 6.72
C LYS A 213 3.10 5.19 6.91
#